data_AF-A0AAD6C0A0-F1
#
_entry.id   AF-A0AAD6C0A0-F1
#
_cell.length_a   1.000
_cell.length_b   1.000
_cell.length_c   1.000
_cell.angle_alpha   90.00
_cell.angle_beta   90.00
_cell.angle_gamma   90.00
#
_symmetry.space_group_name_H-M   'P 1'
#
loop_
_entity.id
_entity.type
_entity.pdbx_description
1 polymer ?
#
loop_
_entity_poly.entity_id
_entity_poly.type
_entity_poly.pdbx_seq_one_letter_code
_entity_poly.pdbx_strand_id
1 'polypeptide(L)'
;MAAFEINKPKFLVNCGAFDRYLNDAPSGVLTLPAYERNADDEVIVHVGEVFCRVPDCEHGKKAFQKTVGLREHLKKAHSQDGFAPVTLKAGNLDKATKDAAKAFFNGLYSRGASQATPVAAAPAKRPLPLKRGGEVNKGEVLRILGLNARKDIPCAACKAADLPKRCIFNKAICDHLATFDIPEES
;
A
#
# COMPACT_ATOMS: atom_id res chain seq x y z
N MET A 1 3.80 -17.24 35.16
CA MET A 1 3.48 -16.18 34.18
C MET A 1 2.65 -16.83 33.09
N ALA A 2 1.39 -16.42 32.91
CA ALA A 2 0.54 -16.99 31.85
C ALA A 2 1.16 -16.67 30.48
N ALA A 3 1.40 -17.69 29.67
CA ALA A 3 1.83 -17.49 28.29
C ALA A 3 0.75 -16.66 27.58
N PHE A 4 1.14 -15.52 26.99
CA PHE A 4 0.23 -14.75 26.15
C PHE A 4 -0.04 -15.56 24.88
N GLU A 5 -1.12 -16.34 24.89
CA GLU A 5 -1.44 -17.23 23.79
C GLU A 5 -2.20 -16.46 22.71
N ILE A 6 -1.55 -16.29 21.56
CA ILE A 6 -2.15 -15.67 20.38
C ILE A 6 -3.17 -16.65 19.78
N ASN A 7 -4.39 -16.19 19.56
CA ASN A 7 -5.44 -17.03 18.97
C ASN A 7 -5.13 -17.27 17.48
N LYS A 8 -4.56 -18.43 17.17
CA LYS A 8 -4.24 -18.83 15.80
C LYS A 8 -5.51 -19.26 15.06
N PRO A 9 -5.90 -18.60 13.96
CA PRO A 9 -7.03 -19.05 13.15
C PRO A 9 -6.78 -20.46 12.61
N LYS A 10 -7.78 -21.36 12.71
CA LYS A 10 -7.65 -22.78 12.31
C LYS A 10 -7.08 -22.99 10.91
N PHE A 11 -7.39 -22.10 9.96
CA PHE A 11 -6.92 -22.21 8.58
C PHE A 11 -5.45 -21.79 8.37
N LEU A 12 -4.83 -21.14 9.36
CA LEU A 12 -3.41 -20.73 9.38
C LEU A 12 -2.53 -21.68 10.19
N VAL A 13 -3.09 -22.68 10.87
CA VAL A 13 -2.33 -23.63 11.72
C VAL A 13 -1.23 -24.38 10.95
N ASN A 14 -1.43 -24.62 9.64
CA ASN A 14 -0.45 -25.28 8.79
C ASN A 14 0.32 -24.30 7.88
N CYS A 15 0.31 -23.01 8.20
CA CYS A 15 1.02 -22.00 7.42
C CYS A 15 2.35 -21.68 8.13
N GLY A 16 3.45 -22.29 7.68
CA GLY A 16 4.76 -22.07 8.30
C GLY A 16 5.22 -20.60 8.28
N ALA A 17 4.80 -19.83 7.28
CA ALA A 17 5.03 -18.39 7.23
C ALA A 17 4.32 -17.62 8.36
N PHE A 18 3.13 -18.07 8.77
CA PHE A 18 2.42 -17.47 9.90
C PHE A 18 3.13 -17.75 11.22
N ASP A 19 3.63 -18.97 11.44
CA ASP A 19 4.43 -19.28 12.64
C ASP A 19 5.71 -18.47 12.70
N ARG A 20 6.40 -18.30 11.57
CA ARG A 20 7.56 -17.40 11.49
C ARG A 20 7.19 -15.96 11.80
N TYR A 21 6.07 -15.47 11.26
CA TYR A 21 5.60 -14.10 11.50
C TYR A 21 5.41 -13.80 12.99
N LEU A 22 4.88 -14.74 13.76
CA LEU A 22 4.70 -14.58 15.21
C LEU A 22 6.02 -14.46 15.98
N ASN A 23 7.12 -14.98 15.45
CA ASN A 23 8.45 -14.94 16.07
C ASN A 23 9.33 -13.79 15.53
N ASP A 24 9.31 -13.58 14.21
CA ASP A 24 10.20 -12.66 13.51
C ASP A 24 9.72 -11.20 13.62
N ALA A 25 8.39 -10.96 13.71
CA ALA A 25 7.85 -9.61 13.86
C ALA A 25 8.23 -8.93 15.21
N PRO A 26 8.01 -9.55 16.39
CA PRO A 26 8.34 -8.91 17.67
C PRO A 26 9.85 -8.79 17.90
N SER A 27 10.64 -9.70 17.34
CA SER A 27 12.11 -9.66 17.39
C SER A 27 12.72 -8.62 16.45
N GLY A 28 11.94 -8.07 15.52
CA GLY A 28 12.41 -7.12 14.51
C GLY A 28 13.20 -7.75 13.36
N VAL A 29 13.28 -9.09 13.31
CA VAL A 29 13.87 -9.83 12.18
C VAL A 29 13.05 -9.63 10.91
N LEU A 30 11.72 -9.58 11.06
CA LEU A 30 10.80 -9.28 9.96
C LEU A 30 10.40 -7.81 10.00
N THR A 31 10.74 -7.08 8.93
CA THR A 31 10.16 -5.76 8.68
C THR A 31 8.77 -5.94 8.05
N LEU A 32 7.73 -5.51 8.78
CA LEU A 32 6.36 -5.58 8.27
C LEU A 32 6.11 -4.51 7.20
N PRO A 33 5.48 -4.85 6.07
CA PRO A 33 5.17 -3.89 5.03
C PRO A 33 4.08 -2.91 5.52
N ALA A 34 4.05 -1.72 4.92
CA ALA A 34 2.97 -0.76 5.13
C ALA A 34 1.58 -1.39 4.85
N TYR A 35 0.55 -0.83 5.46
CA TYR A 35 -0.82 -1.27 5.21
C TYR A 35 -1.22 -1.04 3.76
N GLU A 36 -1.83 -2.07 3.16
CA GLU A 36 -2.52 -1.93 1.88
C GLU A 36 -3.85 -1.21 2.11
N ARG A 37 -4.28 -0.43 1.12
CA ARG A 37 -5.53 0.33 1.17
C ARG A 37 -6.49 -0.12 0.07
N ASN A 38 -7.79 -0.14 0.36
CA ASN A 38 -8.82 -0.43 -0.63
C ASN A 38 -9.17 0.84 -1.45
N ALA A 39 -10.17 0.73 -2.34
CA ALA A 39 -10.64 1.85 -3.16
C ALA A 39 -11.26 2.99 -2.33
N ASP A 40 -11.69 2.70 -1.10
CA ASP A 40 -12.29 3.63 -0.15
C ASP A 40 -11.24 4.23 0.82
N ASP A 41 -9.94 4.04 0.53
CA ASP A 41 -8.80 4.47 1.36
C ASP A 41 -8.75 3.83 2.77
N GLU A 42 -9.50 2.76 2.98
CA GLU A 42 -9.50 1.99 4.23
C GLU A 42 -8.35 0.98 4.26
N VAL A 43 -7.79 0.79 5.45
CA VAL A 43 -6.67 -0.11 5.72
C VAL A 43 -7.12 -1.58 5.72
N ILE A 44 -6.47 -2.38 4.87
CA ILE A 44 -6.69 -3.82 4.79
C ILE A 44 -5.85 -4.50 5.88
N VAL A 45 -6.55 -5.11 6.85
CA VAL A 45 -5.95 -5.96 7.88
C VAL A 45 -6.32 -7.41 7.60
N HIS A 46 -5.34 -8.24 7.27
CA HIS A 46 -5.58 -9.65 7.00
C HIS A 46 -5.92 -10.43 8.28
N VAL A 47 -6.73 -11.46 8.12
CA VAL A 47 -7.11 -12.32 9.25
C VAL A 47 -5.88 -13.08 9.76
N GLY A 48 -5.66 -13.06 11.07
CA GLY A 48 -4.47 -13.63 11.71
C GLY A 48 -3.42 -12.58 12.04
N GLU A 49 -3.49 -11.37 11.47
CA GLU A 49 -2.57 -10.30 11.87
C GLU A 49 -2.83 -9.88 13.32
N VAL A 50 -1.74 -9.66 14.05
CA VAL A 50 -1.75 -9.31 15.48
C VAL A 50 -0.74 -8.25 15.88
N PHE A 51 0.08 -7.74 14.96
CA PHE A 51 1.01 -6.65 15.22
C PHE A 51 0.55 -5.39 14.48
N CYS A 52 0.67 -4.24 15.12
CA CYS A 52 0.41 -2.96 14.47
C CYS A 52 1.52 -2.64 13.46
N ARG A 53 1.16 -2.18 12.27
CA ARG A 53 2.14 -1.81 11.22
C ARG A 53 2.28 -0.30 11.04
N VAL A 54 1.59 0.48 11.87
CA VAL A 54 1.75 1.94 11.89
C VAL A 54 3.15 2.27 12.41
N PRO A 55 3.92 3.14 11.72
CA PRO A 55 5.24 3.55 12.19
C PRO A 55 5.16 4.13 13.60
N ASP A 56 6.19 3.86 14.39
CA ASP A 56 6.33 4.35 15.78
C ASP A 56 5.22 3.93 16.76
N CYS A 57 4.38 2.95 16.39
CA CYS A 57 3.40 2.40 17.31
C CYS A 57 4.04 1.38 18.29
N GLU A 58 3.80 1.57 19.59
CA GLU A 58 4.25 0.64 20.64
C GLU A 58 3.72 -0.80 20.45
N HIS A 59 2.58 -0.94 19.76
CA HIS A 59 1.96 -2.23 19.46
C HIS A 59 2.52 -2.88 18.19
N GLY A 60 3.56 -2.30 17.58
CA GLY A 60 4.28 -2.95 16.48
C GLY A 60 5.11 -4.16 16.91
N LYS A 61 5.54 -4.19 18.18
CA LYS A 61 6.30 -5.31 18.77
C LYS A 61 5.49 -6.11 19.78
N LYS A 62 4.32 -5.62 20.19
CA LYS A 62 3.43 -6.29 21.16
C LYS A 62 2.25 -6.90 20.41
N ALA A 63 2.14 -8.22 20.44
CA ALA A 63 1.05 -8.92 19.78
C ALA A 63 -0.28 -8.64 20.48
N PHE A 64 -1.34 -8.48 19.70
CA PHE A 64 -2.71 -8.62 20.17
C PHE A 64 -3.11 -10.10 20.23
N GLN A 65 -4.07 -10.44 21.09
CA GLN A 65 -4.55 -11.83 21.18
C GLN A 65 -5.29 -12.28 19.90
N LYS A 66 -5.98 -11.33 19.24
CA LYS A 66 -6.83 -11.57 18.07
C LYS A 66 -6.74 -10.38 17.12
N THR A 67 -6.96 -10.62 15.82
CA THR A 67 -7.04 -9.58 14.79
C THR A 67 -8.12 -8.53 15.06
N VAL A 68 -9.21 -8.91 15.73
CA VAL A 68 -10.24 -7.95 16.16
C VAL A 68 -9.64 -6.89 17.09
N GLY A 69 -8.80 -7.29 18.04
CA GLY A 69 -8.13 -6.35 18.96
C GLY A 69 -7.18 -5.39 18.22
N LEU A 70 -6.45 -5.89 17.21
CA LEU A 70 -5.63 -5.04 16.34
C LEU A 70 -6.49 -4.01 15.58
N ARG A 71 -7.64 -4.42 15.04
CA ARG A 71 -8.56 -3.52 14.32
C ARG A 71 -9.16 -2.45 15.24
N GLU A 72 -9.57 -2.84 16.44
CA GLU A 72 -10.05 -1.88 17.45
C GLU A 72 -8.95 -0.90 17.86
N HIS A 73 -7.71 -1.39 18.01
CA HIS A 73 -6.56 -0.53 18.26
C HIS A 73 -6.36 0.49 17.14
N LEU A 74 -6.33 0.06 15.87
CA LEU A 74 -6.21 0.99 14.73
C LEU A 74 -7.32 2.04 14.74
N LYS A 75 -8.56 1.64 15.01
CA LYS A 75 -9.70 2.57 15.08
C LYS A 75 -9.59 3.57 16.24
N LYS A 76 -9.04 3.17 17.38
CA LYS A 76 -8.95 4.05 18.58
C LYS A 76 -7.69 4.91 18.58
N ALA A 77 -6.54 4.30 18.29
CA ALA A 77 -5.24 4.95 18.38
C ALA A 77 -4.83 5.66 17.08
N HIS A 78 -5.32 5.20 15.92
CA HIS A 78 -4.86 5.65 14.61
C HIS A 78 -5.99 6.08 13.65
N SER A 79 -7.18 6.37 14.19
CA SER A 79 -8.28 6.89 13.36
C SER A 79 -8.01 8.29 12.83
N GLN A 80 -7.37 9.15 13.62
CA GLN A 80 -7.01 10.51 13.23
C GLN A 80 -5.86 10.52 12.20
N ASP A 81 -5.01 9.49 12.22
CA ASP A 81 -3.89 9.30 11.29
C ASP A 81 -4.31 8.70 9.94
N GLY A 82 -5.62 8.48 9.75
CA GLY A 82 -6.15 7.90 8.51
C GLY A 82 -5.90 6.40 8.34
N PHE A 83 -5.73 5.64 9.43
CA PHE A 83 -5.58 4.17 9.40
C PHE A 83 -6.90 3.44 9.75
N ALA A 84 -8.03 3.93 9.27
CA ALA A 84 -9.33 3.31 9.51
C ALA A 84 -9.37 1.92 8.84
N PRO A 85 -9.56 0.80 9.60
CA PRO A 85 -9.53 -0.53 9.02
C PRO A 85 -10.83 -0.89 8.30
N VAL A 86 -10.72 -1.61 7.18
CA VAL A 86 -11.87 -2.14 6.41
C VAL A 86 -12.80 -2.92 7.31
N THR A 87 -14.09 -2.62 7.26
CA THR A 87 -15.09 -3.41 7.99
C THR A 87 -15.24 -4.79 7.36
N LEU A 88 -14.84 -5.85 8.07
CA LEU A 88 -15.12 -7.21 7.62
C LEU A 88 -16.59 -7.55 7.87
N LYS A 89 -17.22 -8.23 6.90
CA LYS A 89 -18.54 -8.83 7.12
C LYS A 89 -18.46 -9.83 8.27
N ALA A 90 -19.37 -9.67 9.23
CA ALA A 90 -19.53 -10.62 10.32
C ALA A 90 -19.98 -11.99 9.74
N GLY A 91 -19.34 -13.07 10.17
CA GLY A 91 -19.68 -14.43 9.75
C GLY A 91 -18.47 -15.29 9.39
N ASN A 92 -18.73 -16.43 8.75
CA ASN A 92 -17.68 -17.31 8.26
C ASN A 92 -16.89 -16.62 7.15
N LEU A 93 -15.56 -16.58 7.31
CA LEU A 93 -14.66 -16.10 6.27
C LEU A 93 -14.78 -16.97 5.03
N ASP A 94 -15.03 -16.32 3.90
CA ASP A 94 -15.05 -16.97 2.59
C ASP A 94 -13.65 -17.49 2.23
N LYS A 95 -13.60 -18.38 1.23
CA LYS A 95 -12.35 -19.00 0.80
C LYS A 95 -11.35 -17.97 0.28
N ALA A 96 -11.80 -16.93 -0.43
CA ALA A 96 -10.91 -15.91 -1.00
C ALA A 96 -10.24 -15.09 0.12
N THR A 97 -10.98 -14.73 1.17
CA THR A 97 -10.41 -14.02 2.33
C THR A 97 -9.37 -14.88 3.06
N LYS A 98 -9.62 -16.19 3.21
CA LYS A 98 -8.64 -17.12 3.81
C LYS A 98 -7.39 -17.28 2.94
N ASP A 99 -7.56 -17.34 1.62
CA ASP A 99 -6.47 -17.47 0.66
C ASP A 99 -5.63 -16.20 0.61
N ALA A 100 -6.26 -15.02 0.58
CA ALA A 100 -5.59 -13.73 0.66
C ALA A 100 -4.74 -13.58 1.94
N ALA A 101 -5.27 -14.01 3.09
CA ALA A 101 -4.50 -14.02 4.33
C ALA A 101 -3.26 -14.94 4.25
N LYS A 102 -3.40 -16.14 3.68
CA LYS A 102 -2.25 -17.03 3.46
C LYS A 102 -1.25 -16.44 2.47
N ALA A 103 -1.72 -15.83 1.39
CA ALA A 103 -0.87 -15.19 0.39
C ALA A 103 -0.07 -14.03 1.00
N PHE A 104 -0.71 -13.22 1.85
CA PHE A 104 -0.04 -12.18 2.62
C PHE A 104 1.11 -12.74 3.47
N PHE A 105 0.84 -13.72 4.35
CA PHE A 105 1.88 -14.27 5.23
C PHE A 105 3.03 -14.91 4.45
N ASN A 106 2.74 -15.71 3.41
CA ASN A 106 3.79 -16.27 2.57
C ASN A 106 4.59 -15.16 1.86
N GLY A 107 3.92 -14.10 1.38
CA GLY A 107 4.53 -12.96 0.72
C GLY A 107 5.54 -12.20 1.59
N LEU A 108 5.38 -12.20 2.92
CA LEU A 108 6.35 -11.61 3.85
C LEU A 108 7.75 -12.25 3.73
N TYR A 109 7.81 -13.55 3.42
CA TYR A 109 9.06 -14.32 3.36
C TYR A 109 9.51 -14.65 1.95
N SER A 110 8.60 -14.64 0.97
CA SER A 110 8.96 -14.77 -0.44
C SER A 110 9.75 -13.55 -0.95
N ARG A 111 9.71 -12.41 -0.24
CA ARG A 111 10.54 -11.22 -0.52
C ARG A 111 11.97 -11.29 0.07
N GLY A 112 12.38 -12.46 0.58
CA GLY A 112 13.71 -12.73 1.14
C GLY A 112 14.88 -12.78 0.14
N ALA A 113 14.81 -12.07 -0.98
CA ALA A 113 15.95 -11.77 -1.84
C ALA A 113 15.89 -10.28 -2.21
N SER A 114 16.51 -9.45 -1.37
CA SER A 114 16.66 -8.00 -1.54
C SER A 114 15.39 -7.16 -1.39
N GLN A 115 15.14 -6.69 -0.17
CA GLN A 115 15.27 -5.26 0.12
C GLN A 115 15.13 -4.99 1.62
N ALA A 116 16.22 -4.48 2.20
CA ALA A 116 16.09 -3.45 3.21
C ALA A 116 15.33 -2.30 2.53
N THR A 117 14.11 -1.98 2.98
CA THR A 117 13.53 -0.70 2.62
C THR A 117 14.21 0.37 3.48
N PRO A 118 14.88 1.35 2.88
CA PRO A 118 15.19 2.58 3.56
C PRO A 118 13.88 3.31 3.89
N VAL A 119 13.96 4.14 4.92
CA VAL A 119 13.01 5.20 5.28
C VAL A 119 12.34 5.75 4.01
N ALA A 120 11.01 5.82 4.00
CA ALA A 120 10.24 6.36 2.88
C ALA A 120 10.68 7.81 2.59
N ALA A 121 11.65 7.93 1.70
CA ALA A 121 11.82 9.06 0.82
C ALA A 121 10.55 9.18 -0.03
N ALA A 122 10.28 10.43 -0.42
CA ALA A 122 9.18 10.87 -1.28
C ALA A 122 8.81 9.86 -2.39
N PRO A 123 7.52 9.80 -2.81
CA PRO A 123 7.05 8.83 -3.78
C PRO A 123 7.91 8.85 -5.04
N ALA A 124 8.58 7.73 -5.32
CA ALA A 124 9.33 7.54 -6.55
C ALA A 124 8.39 7.75 -7.73
N LYS A 125 8.67 8.79 -8.52
CA LYS A 125 7.88 9.18 -9.67
C LYS A 125 7.93 8.05 -10.71
N ARG A 126 6.80 7.79 -11.40
CA ARG A 126 6.72 6.70 -12.38
C ARG A 126 7.53 7.07 -13.63
N PRO A 127 8.23 6.14 -14.30
CA PRO A 127 8.96 6.49 -15.52
C PRO A 127 7.99 7.02 -16.57
N LEU A 128 8.34 8.16 -17.18
CA LEU A 128 7.50 8.78 -18.18
C LEU A 128 7.37 7.85 -19.39
N PRO A 129 6.15 7.48 -19.82
CA PRO A 129 5.99 6.63 -21.00
C PRO A 129 6.36 7.44 -22.25
N LEU A 130 7.50 7.14 -22.83
CA LEU A 130 8.02 7.77 -24.05
C LEU A 130 7.74 6.88 -25.28
N LYS A 131 7.53 7.50 -26.43
CA LYS A 131 7.56 6.83 -27.74
C LYS A 131 9.01 6.57 -28.15
N ARG A 132 9.20 5.73 -29.17
CA ARG A 132 10.52 5.37 -29.73
C ARG A 132 11.36 6.58 -30.22
N GLY A 133 10.77 7.77 -30.33
CA GLY A 133 11.44 9.02 -30.70
C GLY A 133 11.56 10.06 -29.57
N GLY A 134 11.41 9.67 -28.29
CA GLY A 134 11.59 10.59 -27.15
C GLY A 134 10.39 11.51 -26.86
N GLU A 135 9.35 11.49 -27.68
CA GLU A 135 8.09 12.19 -27.40
C GLU A 135 7.24 11.45 -26.35
N VAL A 136 6.55 12.21 -25.49
CA VAL A 136 5.65 11.64 -24.47
C VAL A 136 4.48 10.89 -25.13
N ASN A 137 4.27 9.63 -24.72
CA ASN A 137 3.12 8.83 -25.15
C ASN A 137 1.86 9.27 -24.39
N LYS A 138 1.18 10.28 -24.94
CA LYS A 138 -0.04 10.88 -24.39
C LYS A 138 -1.13 9.85 -24.05
N GLY A 139 -1.30 8.82 -24.88
CA GLY A 139 -2.32 7.78 -24.64
C GLY A 139 -2.01 6.95 -23.40
N GLU A 140 -0.75 6.57 -23.22
CA GLU A 140 -0.33 5.78 -22.07
C GLU A 140 -0.28 6.62 -20.79
N VAL A 141 0.11 7.90 -20.86
CA VAL A 141 0.00 8.82 -19.71
C VAL A 141 -1.44 8.92 -19.22
N LEU A 142 -2.39 9.10 -20.14
CA LEU A 142 -3.82 9.17 -19.78
C LEU A 142 -4.35 7.86 -19.22
N ARG A 143 -3.90 6.72 -19.75
CA ARG A 143 -4.24 5.40 -19.23
C ARG A 143 -3.71 5.20 -17.82
N ILE A 144 -2.47 5.61 -17.55
CA ILE A 144 -1.83 5.50 -16.23
C ILE A 144 -2.50 6.42 -15.21
N LEU A 145 -2.90 7.62 -15.62
CA LEU A 145 -3.56 8.59 -14.75
C LEU A 145 -5.09 8.42 -14.66
N GLY A 146 -5.68 7.53 -15.47
CA GLY A 146 -7.14 7.34 -15.53
C GLY A 146 -7.92 8.56 -16.05
N LEU A 147 -7.28 9.42 -16.85
CA LEU A 147 -7.85 10.70 -17.29
C LEU A 147 -8.53 10.59 -18.65
N ASN A 148 -9.66 11.28 -18.81
CA ASN A 148 -10.35 11.38 -20.09
C ASN A 148 -9.84 12.58 -20.88
N ALA A 149 -9.26 12.31 -22.07
CA ALA A 149 -8.67 13.33 -22.95
C ALA A 149 -9.56 14.52 -23.32
N ARG A 150 -10.89 14.37 -23.20
CA ARG A 150 -11.88 15.42 -23.51
C ARG A 150 -12.36 16.23 -22.30
N LYS A 151 -12.21 15.71 -21.08
CA LYS A 151 -12.77 16.32 -19.85
C LYS A 151 -11.67 16.85 -18.93
N ASP A 152 -10.59 16.08 -18.79
CA ASP A 152 -9.56 16.30 -17.79
C ASP A 152 -8.32 17.03 -18.34
N ILE A 153 -8.36 17.37 -19.63
CA ILE A 153 -7.29 18.04 -20.36
C ILE A 153 -7.83 19.37 -20.93
N PRO A 154 -7.12 20.51 -20.76
CA PRO A 154 -5.87 20.70 -20.01
C PRO A 154 -6.07 20.78 -18.48
N CYS A 155 -5.04 20.40 -17.71
CA CYS A 155 -5.01 20.59 -16.25
C CYS A 155 -5.05 22.08 -15.87
N ALA A 156 -5.26 22.36 -14.58
CA ALA A 156 -5.31 23.72 -14.07
C ALA A 156 -4.04 24.54 -14.39
N ALA A 157 -2.83 23.98 -14.26
CA ALA A 157 -1.60 24.69 -14.63
C ALA A 157 -1.51 24.98 -16.14
N CYS A 158 -1.88 24.02 -17.00
CA CYS A 158 -1.92 24.25 -18.44
C CYS A 158 -2.97 25.31 -18.83
N LYS A 159 -4.10 25.38 -18.10
CA LYS A 159 -5.11 26.44 -18.27
C LYS A 159 -4.59 27.80 -17.79
N ALA A 160 -3.87 27.82 -16.67
CA ALA A 160 -3.28 29.05 -16.11
C ALA A 160 -2.17 29.63 -16.99
N ALA A 161 -1.46 28.79 -17.74
CA ALA A 161 -0.42 29.18 -18.69
C ALA A 161 -0.94 29.51 -20.11
N ASP A 162 -2.25 29.67 -20.28
CA ASP A 162 -2.91 29.96 -21.56
C ASP A 162 -2.53 29.01 -22.71
N LEU A 163 -2.22 27.75 -22.39
CA LEU A 163 -1.92 26.74 -23.39
C LEU A 163 -3.19 26.38 -24.19
N PRO A 164 -3.05 25.90 -25.45
CA PRO A 164 -4.19 25.57 -26.30
C PRO A 164 -5.19 24.63 -25.59
N LYS A 165 -6.45 24.62 -26.05
CA LYS A 165 -7.56 23.79 -25.53
C LYS A 165 -7.27 22.27 -25.46
N ARG A 166 -6.07 21.82 -25.84
CA ARG A 166 -5.57 20.45 -25.76
C ARG A 166 -4.23 20.45 -25.01
N CYS A 167 -4.08 19.55 -24.04
CA CYS A 167 -2.83 19.38 -23.28
C CYS A 167 -1.72 18.93 -24.24
N ILE A 168 -0.67 19.74 -24.29
CA ILE A 168 0.53 19.44 -25.06
C ILE A 168 1.52 18.54 -24.30
N PHE A 169 1.25 18.23 -23.02
CA PHE A 169 2.18 17.53 -22.12
C PHE A 169 3.55 18.22 -22.12
N ASN A 170 3.54 19.54 -21.88
CA ASN A 170 4.77 20.32 -21.76
C ASN A 170 5.45 19.94 -20.43
N LYS A 171 6.67 19.39 -20.51
CA LYS A 171 7.50 18.98 -19.35
C LYS A 171 7.67 20.09 -18.32
N ALA A 172 7.65 21.36 -18.72
CA ALA A 172 7.89 22.50 -17.85
C ALA A 172 6.66 22.97 -17.03
N ILE A 173 5.43 22.64 -17.46
CA ILE A 173 4.21 23.28 -16.93
C ILE A 173 3.11 22.26 -16.58
N CYS A 174 3.17 21.04 -17.10
CA CYS A 174 2.09 20.08 -16.96
C CYS A 174 2.12 19.36 -15.61
N ASP A 175 1.15 19.66 -14.72
CA ASP A 175 0.93 18.92 -13.46
C ASP A 175 0.84 17.39 -13.64
N HIS A 176 0.24 16.94 -14.74
CA HIS A 176 0.14 15.51 -15.01
C HIS A 176 1.51 14.85 -15.16
N LEU A 177 2.50 15.59 -15.68
CA LEU A 177 3.87 15.12 -15.82
C LEU A 177 4.68 15.21 -14.53
N ALA A 178 4.26 16.02 -13.55
CA ALA A 178 4.94 16.11 -12.24
C ALA A 178 4.89 14.78 -11.46
N THR A 179 3.92 13.92 -11.79
CA THR A 179 3.79 12.56 -11.25
C THR A 179 4.74 11.54 -11.90
N PHE A 180 5.44 11.93 -12.97
CA PHE A 180 6.38 11.09 -13.71
C PHE A 180 7.82 11.58 -13.54
N ASP A 181 8.75 10.63 -13.62
CA ASP A 181 10.18 10.85 -13.64
C ASP A 181 10.56 11.28 -15.07
N ILE A 182 10.89 12.56 -15.23
CA ILE A 182 11.28 13.14 -16.51
C ILE A 182 12.79 12.95 -16.60
N PRO A 183 13.32 12.14 -17.54
CA PRO A 183 14.76 12.01 -17.69
C PRO A 183 15.34 13.39 -18.04
N GLU A 184 16.27 13.86 -17.22
CA GLU A 184 17.07 15.05 -17.48
C GLU A 184 17.90 14.77 -18.74
N GLU A 185 17.67 15.54 -19.80
CA GLU A 185 18.41 15.42 -21.05
C GLU A 185 19.85 15.91 -20.78
N SER A 186 20.83 15.01 -20.82
CA SER A 186 22.25 15.34 -20.96
C SER A 186 22.60 15.61 -22.40
#